data_AF-A0A6A0AD80-F1
#
_entry.id   AF-A0A6A0AD80-F1
#
_cell.length_a   1.000
_cell.length_b   1.000
_cell.length_c   1.000
_cell.angle_alpha   90.00
_cell.angle_beta   90.00
_cell.angle_gamma   90.00
#
_symmetry.space_group_name_H-M   'P 1'
#
loop_
_entity.id
_entity.type
_entity.pdbx_description
1 polymer ?
#
loop_
_entity_poly.entity_id
_entity_poly.type
_entity_poly.pdbx_seq_one_letter_code
_entity_poly.pdbx_strand_id
1 'polypeptide(L)'
;MAVDMSFCERHMQLFMFWLTNRSLPPAVRSSLVVAMGDLAARWPNVVDPWTPLMYRPLRDSNLGVRKTCLTVLSHLILNDMMKVKGHIAGLAVILLDEDDELREWTRRFFTTLASRTSGSRNGTNPVYNLLPDILSALTREPELSVEGLHQIMKVLLPFVKDTKLGDAFKEKLCARF
;
A
#
# COMPACT_ATOMS: atom_id res chain seq x y z
N MET A 1 12.07 11.07 -18.56
CA MET A 1 10.99 10.14 -18.12
C MET A 1 9.65 10.85 -17.94
N ALA A 2 9.57 12.03 -17.31
CA ALA A 2 8.29 12.74 -17.11
C ALA A 2 7.67 13.37 -18.38
N VAL A 3 8.48 13.66 -19.41
CA VAL A 3 8.04 14.37 -20.63
C VAL A 3 7.67 13.39 -21.77
N ASP A 4 8.44 12.32 -21.95
CA ASP A 4 8.26 11.35 -23.04
C ASP A 4 7.94 9.96 -22.46
N MET A 5 6.77 9.44 -22.83
CA MET A 5 6.26 8.13 -22.42
C MET A 5 7.14 6.98 -22.94
N SER A 6 7.57 7.04 -24.20
CA SER A 6 8.38 5.97 -24.81
C SER A 6 9.75 5.88 -24.15
N PHE A 7 10.33 7.03 -23.77
CA PHE A 7 11.56 7.08 -23.00
C PHE A 7 11.36 6.52 -21.59
N CYS A 8 10.22 6.83 -20.95
CA CYS A 8 9.87 6.32 -19.63
C CYS A 8 9.80 4.79 -19.63
N GLU A 9 9.08 4.21 -20.59
CA GLU A 9 8.91 2.77 -20.74
C GLU A 9 10.24 2.04 -20.91
N ARG A 10 11.11 2.54 -21.81
CA ARG A 10 12.43 1.93 -22.07
C ARG A 10 13.36 1.92 -20.84
N HIS A 11 13.22 2.88 -19.93
CA HIS A 11 14.13 3.03 -18.78
C HIS A 11 13.50 2.63 -17.44
N MET A 12 12.25 2.15 -17.44
CA MET A 12 11.53 1.86 -16.20
C MET A 12 12.19 0.77 -15.37
N GLN A 13 12.71 -0.28 -16.02
CA GLN A 13 13.42 -1.36 -15.34
C GLN A 13 14.66 -0.84 -14.58
N LEU A 14 15.46 0.02 -15.22
CA LEU A 14 16.64 0.62 -14.59
C LEU A 14 16.25 1.53 -13.43
N PHE A 15 15.21 2.33 -13.60
CA PHE A 15 14.69 3.18 -12.54
C PHE A 15 14.25 2.37 -11.32
N MET A 16 13.53 1.27 -11.54
CA MET A 16 13.08 0.37 -10.47
C MET A 16 14.24 -0.37 -9.78
N PHE A 17 15.30 -0.70 -10.52
CA PHE A 17 16.54 -1.22 -9.94
C PHE A 17 17.12 -0.22 -8.93
N TRP A 18 17.25 1.06 -9.30
CA TRP A 18 17.75 2.09 -8.39
C TRP A 18 16.82 2.35 -7.20
N LEU A 19 15.51 2.37 -7.43
CA LEU A 19 14.52 2.56 -6.36
C LEU A 19 14.63 1.50 -5.25
N THR A 20 14.95 0.27 -5.64
CA THR A 20 15.06 -0.87 -4.71
C THR A 20 16.48 -1.06 -4.17
N ASN A 21 17.45 -0.32 -4.68
CA ASN A 21 18.84 -0.42 -4.26
C ASN A 21 19.08 0.28 -2.91
N ARG A 22 19.36 -0.53 -1.89
CA ARG A 22 19.60 -0.07 -0.51
C ARG A 22 21.00 0.56 -0.30
N SER A 23 21.93 0.44 -1.26
CA SER A 23 23.26 1.04 -1.14
C SER A 23 23.29 2.54 -1.42
N LEU A 24 22.25 3.07 -2.09
CA LEU A 24 22.14 4.50 -2.36
C LEU A 24 21.95 5.31 -1.07
N PRO A 25 22.39 6.58 -1.00
CA PRO A 25 22.10 7.44 0.14
C PRO A 25 20.58 7.60 0.37
N PRO A 26 20.10 7.67 1.64
CA PRO A 26 18.67 7.79 1.94
C PRO A 26 17.97 8.95 1.23
N ALA A 27 18.65 10.10 1.11
CA ALA A 27 18.12 11.26 0.39
C ALA A 27 17.81 10.95 -1.08
N VAL A 28 18.68 10.18 -1.75
CA VAL A 28 18.45 9.76 -3.14
C VAL A 28 17.29 8.78 -3.23
N ARG A 29 17.20 7.82 -2.28
CA ARG A 29 16.08 6.86 -2.24
C ARG A 29 14.74 7.58 -2.04
N SER A 30 14.66 8.55 -1.12
CA SER A 30 13.47 9.39 -0.94
C SER A 30 13.11 10.15 -2.21
N SER A 31 14.09 10.76 -2.89
CA SER A 31 13.85 11.45 -4.16
C SER A 31 13.35 10.51 -5.25
N LEU A 32 13.89 9.29 -5.33
CA LEU A 32 13.41 8.26 -6.26
C LEU A 32 11.97 7.85 -5.96
N VAL A 33 11.58 7.74 -4.69
CA VAL A 33 10.20 7.47 -4.29
C VAL A 33 9.25 8.58 -4.73
N VAL A 34 9.64 9.85 -4.57
CA VAL A 34 8.83 10.99 -5.04
C VAL A 34 8.71 10.97 -6.56
N ALA A 35 9.84 10.83 -7.28
CA ALA A 35 9.86 10.76 -8.73
C ALA A 35 9.02 9.59 -9.26
N MET A 36 9.06 8.44 -8.58
CA MET A 36 8.22 7.28 -8.87
C MET A 36 6.73 7.64 -8.76
N GLY A 37 6.36 8.43 -7.74
CA GLY A 37 5.00 8.92 -7.57
C GLY A 37 4.53 9.78 -8.73
N ASP A 38 5.36 10.72 -9.17
CA ASP A 38 5.06 11.60 -10.31
C ASP A 38 4.91 10.80 -11.62
N LEU A 39 5.77 9.79 -11.82
CA LEU A 39 5.67 8.90 -12.99
C LEU A 39 4.41 8.05 -12.95
N ALA A 40 4.00 7.57 -11.77
CA ALA A 40 2.76 6.80 -11.62
C ALA A 40 1.51 7.64 -11.92
N ALA A 41 1.49 8.90 -11.48
CA ALA A 41 0.41 9.82 -11.78
C ALA A 41 0.38 10.21 -13.27
N ARG A 42 1.54 10.35 -13.91
CA ARG A 42 1.65 10.78 -15.31
C ARG A 42 1.40 9.65 -16.31
N TRP A 43 2.01 8.50 -16.08
CA TRP A 43 2.05 7.36 -17.00
C TRP A 43 1.63 6.06 -16.29
N PRO A 44 0.40 5.97 -15.76
CA PRO A 44 -0.03 4.85 -14.91
C PRO A 44 0.12 3.50 -15.61
N ASN A 45 -0.18 3.42 -16.92
CA ASN A 45 -0.08 2.18 -17.69
C ASN A 45 1.36 1.66 -17.82
N VAL A 46 2.35 2.55 -17.83
CA VAL A 46 3.77 2.17 -17.89
C VAL A 46 4.26 1.67 -16.54
N VAL A 47 3.72 2.23 -15.45
CA VAL A 47 4.13 1.93 -14.08
C VAL A 47 3.39 0.74 -13.48
N ASP A 48 2.16 0.44 -13.93
CA ASP A 48 1.31 -0.65 -13.42
C ASP A 48 2.04 -2.00 -13.26
N PRO A 49 2.86 -2.48 -14.23
CA PRO A 49 3.61 -3.73 -14.08
C PRO A 49 4.63 -3.72 -12.94
N TRP A 50 5.09 -2.54 -12.53
CA TRP A 50 6.13 -2.33 -11.53
C TRP A 50 5.57 -1.98 -10.15
N THR A 51 4.24 -1.94 -10.02
CA THR A 51 3.52 -1.68 -8.77
C THR A 51 4.08 -2.43 -7.55
N PRO A 52 4.42 -3.74 -7.62
CA PRO A 52 4.98 -4.43 -6.46
C PRO A 52 6.28 -3.80 -5.92
N LEU A 53 7.12 -3.23 -6.79
CA LEU A 53 8.40 -2.64 -6.42
C LEU A 53 8.23 -1.28 -5.73
N MET A 54 7.13 -0.58 -6.00
CA MET A 54 6.81 0.73 -5.40
C MET A 54 6.54 0.62 -3.89
N TYR A 55 6.14 -0.56 -3.40
CA TYR A 55 5.91 -0.82 -1.98
C TYR A 55 7.18 -1.23 -1.23
N ARG A 56 8.27 -1.61 -1.91
CA ARG A 56 9.52 -2.05 -1.25
C ARG A 56 10.16 -0.99 -0.35
N PRO A 57 10.13 0.32 -0.68
CA PRO A 57 10.68 1.35 0.21
C PRO A 57 9.94 1.48 1.55
N LEU A 58 8.75 0.88 1.71
CA LEU A 58 8.08 0.80 3.02
C LEU A 58 8.87 -0.02 4.05
N ARG A 59 9.73 -0.95 3.61
CA ARG A 59 10.62 -1.73 4.48
C ARG A 59 12.06 -1.18 4.50
N ASP A 60 12.26 0.10 4.22
CA ASP A 60 13.59 0.72 4.27
C ASP A 60 14.08 0.86 5.72
N SER A 61 15.39 0.72 5.95
CA SER A 61 15.98 0.93 7.27
C SER A 61 15.89 2.38 7.73
N ASN A 62 15.87 3.33 6.78
CA ASN A 62 15.77 4.75 7.09
C ASN A 62 14.30 5.19 7.22
N LEU A 63 14.00 5.80 8.37
CA LEU A 63 12.66 6.32 8.68
C LEU A 63 12.16 7.37 7.66
N GLY A 64 13.04 8.26 7.21
CA GLY A 64 12.68 9.29 6.23
C GLY A 64 12.19 8.70 4.91
N VAL A 65 12.87 7.65 4.42
CA VAL A 65 12.46 6.94 3.20
C VAL A 65 11.11 6.26 3.39
N ARG A 66 10.88 5.59 4.54
CA ARG A 66 9.59 4.97 4.86
C ARG A 66 8.46 6.01 4.91
N LYS A 67 8.68 7.15 5.57
CA LYS A 67 7.74 8.28 5.63
C LYS A 67 7.40 8.81 4.24
N THR A 68 8.42 9.11 3.43
CA THR A 68 8.20 9.57 2.04
C THR A 68 7.39 8.56 1.24
N CYS A 69 7.70 7.26 1.36
CA CYS A 69 7.00 6.22 0.64
C CYS A 69 5.54 6.08 1.07
N LEU A 70 5.26 6.08 2.37
CA LEU A 70 3.89 6.07 2.88
C LEU A 70 3.10 7.28 2.39
N THR A 71 3.68 8.48 2.42
CA THR A 71 3.01 9.70 1.94
C THR A 71 2.68 9.63 0.45
N VAL A 72 3.65 9.23 -0.39
CA VAL A 72 3.45 9.13 -1.84
C VAL A 72 2.41 8.07 -2.19
N LEU A 73 2.50 6.87 -1.60
CA LEU A 73 1.54 5.79 -1.84
C LEU A 73 0.14 6.16 -1.34
N SER A 74 0.03 6.79 -0.17
CA SER A 74 -1.24 7.27 0.36
C SER A 74 -1.87 8.28 -0.60
N HIS A 75 -1.08 9.23 -1.11
CA HIS A 75 -1.58 10.21 -2.07
C HIS A 75 -2.05 9.57 -3.38
N LEU A 76 -1.30 8.62 -3.93
CA LEU A 76 -1.66 7.92 -5.16
C LEU A 76 -2.94 7.08 -5.03
N ILE A 77 -3.04 6.32 -3.94
CA ILE A 77 -4.18 5.44 -3.69
C ILE A 77 -5.42 6.27 -3.36
N LEU A 78 -5.27 7.27 -2.48
CA LEU A 78 -6.40 8.12 -2.12
C LEU A 78 -6.86 8.90 -3.35
N ASN A 79 -6.00 9.43 -4.23
CA ASN A 79 -6.49 10.17 -5.40
C ASN A 79 -6.92 9.30 -6.59
N ASP A 80 -7.18 8.00 -6.38
CA ASP A 80 -7.60 7.04 -7.41
C ASP A 80 -6.61 6.96 -8.61
N MET A 81 -5.36 7.39 -8.40
CA MET A 81 -4.29 7.37 -9.40
C MET A 81 -3.59 6.01 -9.48
N MET A 82 -3.72 5.19 -8.43
CA MET A 82 -3.20 3.82 -8.36
C MET A 82 -4.27 2.88 -7.85
N LYS A 83 -4.46 1.75 -8.54
CA LYS A 83 -5.33 0.69 -8.04
C LYS A 83 -4.62 -0.12 -6.98
N VAL A 84 -5.33 -0.35 -5.87
CA VAL A 84 -4.87 -1.23 -4.81
C VAL A 84 -5.15 -2.67 -5.22
N LYS A 85 -4.15 -3.38 -5.75
CA LYS A 85 -4.25 -4.81 -6.06
C LYS A 85 -3.16 -5.57 -5.32
N GLY A 86 -3.52 -6.45 -4.38
CA GLY A 86 -2.63 -7.44 -3.76
C GLY A 86 -1.47 -6.92 -2.88
N HIS A 87 -1.11 -5.63 -2.93
CA HIS A 87 0.09 -5.09 -2.28
C HIS A 87 -0.19 -4.19 -1.06
N ILE A 88 -1.45 -3.93 -0.73
CA ILE A 88 -1.82 -3.13 0.45
C ILE A 88 -1.45 -3.79 1.78
N ALA A 89 -1.19 -5.10 1.80
CA ALA A 89 -0.58 -5.75 2.95
C ALA A 89 0.73 -5.07 3.36
N GLY A 90 1.54 -4.56 2.41
CA GLY A 90 2.75 -3.80 2.73
C GLY A 90 2.47 -2.52 3.51
N LEU A 91 1.35 -1.85 3.27
CA LEU A 91 0.90 -0.69 4.06
C LEU A 91 0.36 -1.13 5.43
N ALA A 92 -0.32 -2.27 5.50
CA ALA A 92 -0.84 -2.81 6.76
C ALA A 92 0.30 -3.19 7.74
N VAL A 93 1.43 -3.69 7.23
CA VAL A 93 2.62 -4.01 8.06
C VAL A 93 3.17 -2.79 8.80
N ILE A 94 3.03 -1.57 8.24
CA ILE A 94 3.49 -0.32 8.89
C ILE A 94 2.71 -0.02 10.18
N LEU A 95 1.52 -0.62 10.37
CA LEU A 95 0.81 -0.53 11.65
C LEU A 95 1.59 -1.16 12.82
N LEU A 96 2.65 -1.93 12.53
CA LEU A 96 3.58 -2.52 13.49
C LEU A 96 4.96 -1.82 13.50
N ASP A 97 5.14 -0.73 12.77
CA ASP A 97 6.42 0.00 12.74
C ASP A 97 6.78 0.53 14.13
N GLU A 98 8.07 0.62 14.45
CA GLU A 98 8.55 1.16 15.73
C GLU A 98 8.20 2.65 15.89
N ASP A 99 8.09 3.39 14.79
CA ASP A 99 7.77 4.82 14.79
C ASP A 99 6.26 5.07 14.97
N ASP A 100 5.90 5.69 16.10
CA ASP A 100 4.53 6.02 16.46
C ASP A 100 3.82 6.89 15.43
N GLU A 101 4.54 7.83 14.82
CA GLU A 101 3.99 8.76 13.83
C GLU A 101 3.59 8.02 12.54
N LEU A 102 4.45 7.12 12.03
CA LEU A 102 4.11 6.24 10.92
C LEU A 102 2.87 5.38 11.21
N ARG A 103 2.79 4.77 12.40
CA ARG A 103 1.62 3.96 12.79
C ARG A 103 0.33 4.77 12.74
N GLU A 104 0.36 6.00 13.27
CA GLU A 104 -0.80 6.88 13.29
C GLU A 104 -1.16 7.38 11.88
N TRP A 105 -0.18 7.70 11.03
CA TRP A 105 -0.42 8.07 9.64
C TRP A 105 -1.06 6.93 8.85
N THR A 106 -0.56 5.70 9.00
CA THR A 106 -1.13 4.52 8.36
C THR A 106 -2.54 4.25 8.85
N ARG A 107 -2.82 4.42 10.16
CA ARG A 107 -4.18 4.31 10.70
C ARG A 107 -5.12 5.31 10.03
N ARG A 108 -4.72 6.59 9.94
CA ARG A 108 -5.50 7.64 9.28
C ARG A 108 -5.72 7.35 7.80
N PHE A 109 -4.73 6.79 7.12
CA PHE A 109 -4.87 6.34 5.73
C PHE A 109 -6.00 5.31 5.61
N PHE A 110 -6.01 4.25 6.43
CA PHE A 110 -7.08 3.24 6.40
C PHE A 110 -8.44 3.81 6.80
N THR A 111 -8.50 4.72 7.77
CA THR A 111 -9.75 5.44 8.12
C THR A 111 -10.28 6.25 6.95
N THR A 112 -9.41 6.98 6.26
CA THR A 112 -9.77 7.79 5.08
C THR A 112 -10.18 6.90 3.91
N LEU A 113 -9.51 5.78 3.72
CA LEU A 113 -9.86 4.81 2.69
C LEU A 113 -11.23 4.17 2.96
N ALA A 114 -11.54 3.88 4.22
CA ALA A 114 -12.84 3.36 4.63
C ALA A 114 -13.98 4.40 4.50
N SER A 115 -13.70 5.69 4.73
CA SER A 115 -14.73 6.74 4.62
C SER A 115 -15.09 7.11 3.18
N ARG A 116 -14.23 6.81 2.19
CA ARG A 116 -14.51 7.02 0.75
C ARG A 116 -15.68 6.19 0.20
N THR A 117 -16.23 5.29 1.01
CA THR A 117 -17.46 4.54 0.73
C THR A 117 -18.66 5.42 0.36
N SER A 118 -18.70 6.70 0.79
CA SER A 118 -19.81 7.62 0.46
C SER A 118 -19.83 8.10 -1.00
N GLY A 119 -18.76 7.90 -1.77
CA GLY A 119 -18.65 8.35 -3.17
C GLY A 119 -18.63 7.22 -4.22
N SER A 120 -18.54 5.95 -3.80
CA SER A 120 -18.50 4.81 -4.72
C SER A 120 -19.93 4.36 -5.08
N ARG A 121 -20.23 4.29 -6.38
CA ARG A 121 -21.52 3.88 -6.96
C ARG A 121 -22.07 2.54 -6.45
N ASN A 122 -21.24 1.73 -5.79
CA ASN A 122 -21.59 0.41 -5.25
C ASN A 122 -21.66 0.32 -3.71
N GLY A 123 -21.55 1.43 -2.97
CA GLY A 123 -21.82 1.48 -1.52
C GLY A 123 -21.03 0.50 -0.64
N THR A 124 -19.93 -0.07 -1.14
CA THR A 124 -19.17 -1.13 -0.45
C THR A 124 -17.83 -0.58 0.00
N ASN A 125 -17.48 -0.79 1.27
CA ASN A 125 -16.23 -0.31 1.84
C ASN A 125 -14.99 -0.87 1.09
N PRO A 126 -14.10 -0.03 0.54
CA PRO A 126 -12.88 -0.51 -0.12
C PRO A 126 -12.01 -1.39 0.79
N VAL A 127 -11.91 -1.04 2.08
CA VAL A 127 -11.15 -1.82 3.07
C VAL A 127 -11.76 -3.22 3.25
N TYR A 128 -13.10 -3.33 3.21
CA TYR A 128 -13.79 -4.62 3.30
C TYR A 128 -13.43 -5.56 2.15
N ASN A 129 -13.41 -5.02 0.92
CA ASN A 129 -13.07 -5.81 -0.27
C ASN A 129 -11.60 -6.24 -0.27
N LEU A 130 -10.72 -5.42 0.29
CA LEU A 130 -9.28 -5.68 0.36
C LEU A 130 -8.90 -6.57 1.55
N LEU A 131 -9.74 -6.69 2.57
CA LEU A 131 -9.40 -7.40 3.81
C LEU A 131 -9.02 -8.88 3.60
N PRO A 132 -9.74 -9.68 2.79
CA PRO A 132 -9.32 -11.06 2.50
C PRO A 132 -7.97 -11.13 1.79
N ASP A 133 -7.67 -10.19 0.88
CA ASP A 133 -6.38 -10.10 0.19
C ASP A 133 -5.26 -9.72 1.16
N ILE A 134 -5.51 -8.74 2.03
CA ILE A 134 -4.57 -8.33 3.08
C ILE A 134 -4.24 -9.52 3.96
N LEU A 135 -5.26 -10.22 4.47
CA LEU A 135 -5.08 -11.39 5.31
C LEU A 135 -4.26 -12.49 4.61
N SER A 136 -4.65 -12.83 3.38
CA SER A 136 -3.94 -13.85 2.59
C SER A 136 -2.47 -13.49 2.38
N ALA A 137 -2.17 -12.23 2.08
CA ALA A 137 -0.79 -11.76 1.93
C ALA A 137 -0.03 -11.76 3.26
N LEU A 138 -0.62 -11.26 4.34
CA LEU A 138 0.01 -11.22 5.66
C LEU A 138 0.29 -12.61 6.22
N THR A 139 -0.60 -13.59 6.01
CA THR A 139 -0.36 -14.98 6.42
C THR A 139 0.78 -15.67 5.67
N ARG A 140 1.18 -15.14 4.51
CA ARG A 140 2.32 -15.63 3.72
C ARG A 140 3.62 -14.92 4.05
N GLU A 141 3.60 -13.86 4.85
CA GLU A 141 4.80 -13.13 5.25
C GLU A 141 5.52 -13.91 6.35
N PRO A 142 6.73 -14.44 6.10
CA PRO A 142 7.44 -15.28 7.06
C PRO A 142 7.97 -14.50 8.27
N GLU A 143 8.15 -13.18 8.12
CA GLU A 143 8.66 -12.29 9.17
C GLU A 143 7.56 -11.79 10.13
N LEU A 144 6.28 -12.05 9.81
CA LEU A 144 5.16 -11.56 10.61
C LEU A 144 4.78 -12.57 11.70
N SER A 145 4.86 -12.14 12.96
CA SER A 145 4.37 -12.96 14.08
C SER A 145 2.83 -13.00 14.12
N VAL A 146 2.29 -14.04 14.76
CA VAL A 146 0.85 -14.19 14.97
C VAL A 146 0.30 -13.02 15.80
N GLU A 147 1.08 -12.53 16.76
CA GLU A 147 0.75 -11.35 17.57
C GLU A 147 0.66 -10.09 16.71
N GLY A 148 1.60 -9.91 15.77
CA GLY A 148 1.60 -8.80 14.82
C GLY A 148 0.37 -8.84 13.91
N LEU A 149 0.04 -10.01 13.37
CA LEU A 149 -1.19 -10.21 12.60
C LEU A 149 -2.44 -9.83 13.41
N HIS A 150 -2.53 -10.27 14.67
CA HIS A 150 -3.63 -9.90 15.56
C HIS A 150 -3.72 -8.39 15.81
N GLN A 151 -2.59 -7.71 15.98
CA GLN A 151 -2.56 -6.25 16.16
C GLN A 151 -3.05 -5.51 14.92
N ILE A 152 -2.60 -5.91 13.72
CA ILE A 152 -3.09 -5.35 12.45
C ILE A 152 -4.60 -5.57 12.33
N MET A 153 -5.08 -6.78 12.60
CA MET A 153 -6.50 -7.12 12.51
C MET A 153 -7.36 -6.37 13.52
N LYS A 154 -6.88 -6.10 14.73
CA LYS A 154 -7.57 -5.23 15.70
C LYS A 154 -7.83 -3.82 15.16
N VAL A 155 -6.94 -3.30 14.32
CA VAL A 155 -7.10 -1.99 13.66
C VAL A 155 -8.04 -2.07 12.46
N LEU A 156 -7.95 -3.14 11.65
CA LEU A 156 -8.69 -3.24 10.39
C LEU A 156 -10.15 -3.73 10.54
N LEU A 157 -10.41 -4.65 11.48
CA LEU A 157 -11.75 -5.22 11.70
C LEU A 157 -12.85 -4.19 12.03
N PRO A 158 -12.60 -3.14 12.84
CA PRO A 158 -13.60 -2.11 13.10
C PRO A 158 -14.14 -1.43 11.85
N PHE A 159 -13.35 -1.30 10.78
CA PHE A 159 -13.81 -0.71 9.52
C PHE A 159 -14.85 -1.58 8.79
N VAL A 160 -14.99 -2.86 9.14
CA VAL A 160 -15.91 -3.82 8.52
C VAL A 160 -17.25 -3.92 9.25
N LYS A 161 -17.38 -3.31 10.44
CA LYS A 161 -18.53 -3.49 11.36
C LYS A 161 -19.80 -2.73 10.96
N ASP A 162 -20.22 -2.79 9.69
CA ASP A 162 -21.64 -2.65 9.36
C ASP A 162 -22.24 -4.04 9.16
N THR A 163 -23.17 -4.37 10.04
CA THR A 163 -23.64 -5.69 10.48
C THR A 163 -24.22 -6.63 9.42
N LYS A 164 -24.29 -6.23 8.13
CA LYS A 164 -24.70 -7.11 7.02
C LYS A 164 -23.54 -7.78 6.29
N LEU A 165 -22.31 -7.33 6.48
CA LEU A 165 -21.13 -7.81 5.76
C LEU A 165 -20.29 -8.84 6.55
N GLY A 166 -20.59 -9.04 7.84
CA GLY A 166 -19.83 -9.97 8.70
C GLY A 166 -19.95 -11.43 8.28
N ASP A 167 -21.13 -11.88 7.86
CA ASP A 167 -21.35 -13.28 7.48
C ASP A 167 -20.85 -13.57 6.05
N ALA A 168 -21.01 -12.63 5.11
CA ALA A 168 -20.39 -12.71 3.79
C ALA A 168 -18.85 -12.68 3.85
N PHE A 169 -18.27 -12.02 4.86
CA PHE A 169 -16.83 -12.05 5.11
C PHE A 169 -16.34 -13.40 5.63
N LYS A 170 -17.10 -14.00 6.56
CA LYS A 170 -16.81 -15.38 7.03
C LYS A 170 -16.86 -16.35 5.85
N GLU A 171 -17.88 -16.27 5.00
CA GLU A 171 -17.97 -17.12 3.80
C GLU A 171 -16.81 -16.90 2.83
N LYS A 172 -16.42 -15.64 2.57
CA LYS A 172 -15.24 -15.34 1.73
C LYS A 172 -13.92 -15.85 2.33
N LEU A 173 -13.79 -15.87 3.65
CA LEU A 173 -12.64 -16.45 4.32
C LEU A 173 -12.65 -17.98 4.21
N CYS A 174 -13.78 -18.62 4.52
CA CYS A 174 -13.94 -20.07 4.41
C CYS A 174 -13.84 -20.60 2.97
N ALA A 175 -14.12 -19.77 1.96
CA ALA A 175 -13.94 -20.15 0.55
C ALA A 175 -12.48 -20.06 0.08
N ARG A 176 -11.59 -19.43 0.87
CA ARG A 176 -10.21 -19.10 0.47
C ARG A 176 -9.15 -19.83 1.30
N PHE A 177 -9.52 -20.32 2.47
CA PHE A 177 -8.72 -21.12 3.40
C PHE A 177 -9.44 -22.43 3.70
#